data_AF-A0A3M1KQQ4-F1
#
_entry.id   AF-A0A3M1KQQ4-F1
#
_cell.length_a   1.000
_cell.length_b   1.000
_cell.length_c   1.000
_cell.angle_alpha   90.00
_cell.angle_beta   90.00
_cell.angle_gamma   90.00
#
_symmetry.space_group_name_H-M   'P 1'
#
loop_
_entity.id
_entity.type
_entity.pdbx_description
1 polymer ?
#
loop_
_entity_poly.entity_id
_entity_poly.type
_entity_poly.pdbx_seq_one_letter_code
_entity_poly.pdbx_strand_id
1 'polypeptide(L)'
;MKKRIVLWLGILLLALPALAQEISIFGPASEDWLRERLTKKEVYIPMRDGVRLFTSIYTPRDTTQDYPILMIRTPYCVECGGEDSYSRYLRNLPQLVEEGYIFAFQDVRGKYMSEGEFMDVRPYNPDKRSPQDIDESSDTYDAIDWLVKNVPHNNGRVGIFGISYPG
;
A
#
# COMPACT_ATOMS: atom_id res chain seq x y z
N MET A 1 -33.77 67.80 -13.57
CA MET A 1 -33.70 66.78 -14.65
C MET A 1 -32.31 66.13 -14.63
N LYS A 2 -32.27 64.79 -14.49
CA LYS A 2 -31.23 63.83 -14.92
C LYS A 2 -29.78 64.09 -14.43
N LYS A 3 -29.37 63.44 -13.32
CA LYS A 3 -28.53 62.20 -13.26
C LYS A 3 -27.23 62.29 -14.07
N ARG A 4 -26.08 62.20 -13.38
CA ARG A 4 -25.09 61.09 -13.53
C ARG A 4 -23.92 61.22 -12.55
N ILE A 5 -23.99 60.39 -11.52
CA ILE A 5 -22.85 59.89 -10.75
C ILE A 5 -22.10 58.90 -11.66
N VAL A 6 -20.81 59.08 -11.88
CA VAL A 6 -19.91 57.99 -12.28
C VAL A 6 -18.61 58.13 -11.50
N LEU A 7 -18.50 57.26 -10.49
CA LEU A 7 -17.29 56.86 -9.81
C LEU A 7 -16.24 56.39 -10.84
N TRP A 8 -15.02 56.91 -10.76
CA TRP A 8 -13.84 56.19 -11.23
C TRP A 8 -13.00 55.77 -10.02
N LEU A 9 -13.44 54.68 -9.38
CA LEU A 9 -12.60 53.85 -8.53
C LEU A 9 -11.82 52.90 -9.46
N GLY A 10 -10.83 53.46 -10.15
CA GLY A 10 -9.82 52.68 -10.85
C GLY A 10 -8.58 52.62 -9.97
N ILE A 11 -7.99 51.43 -9.86
CA ILE A 11 -6.78 51.07 -9.07
C ILE A 11 -7.12 50.50 -7.69
N LEU A 12 -7.50 49.21 -7.66
CA LEU A 12 -6.90 48.24 -6.73
C LEU A 12 -7.28 46.80 -7.15
N LEU A 13 -6.59 46.23 -8.15
CA LEU A 13 -6.65 44.78 -8.42
C LEU A 13 -5.49 44.37 -9.34
N LEU A 14 -4.26 44.55 -8.86
CA LEU A 14 -3.08 43.94 -9.45
C LEU A 14 -2.32 43.21 -8.35
N ALA A 15 -2.00 41.95 -8.65
CA ALA A 15 -1.25 40.98 -7.85
C ALA A 15 -2.02 40.23 -6.75
N LEU A 16 -2.87 39.29 -7.15
CA LEU A 16 -2.92 38.00 -6.46
C LEU A 16 -2.01 37.04 -7.25
N PRO A 17 -0.96 36.48 -6.65
CA PRO A 17 -0.05 35.60 -7.36
C PRO A 17 -0.80 34.34 -7.77
N ALA A 18 -0.43 33.84 -8.95
CA ALA A 18 -0.75 32.51 -9.41
C ALA A 18 -0.26 31.48 -8.38
N LEU A 19 -1.16 31.04 -7.51
CA LEU A 19 -1.06 29.81 -6.74
C LEU A 19 -2.41 29.10 -6.84
N ALA A 20 -2.87 28.91 -8.08
CA ALA A 20 -3.61 27.70 -8.36
C ALA A 20 -2.56 26.59 -8.37
N GLN A 21 -2.23 26.04 -7.19
CA GLN A 21 -1.75 24.67 -7.17
C GLN A 21 -2.80 23.87 -7.92
N GLU A 22 -2.41 23.21 -9.00
CA GLU A 22 -3.22 22.18 -9.60
C GLU A 22 -3.53 21.20 -8.48
N ILE A 23 -4.79 21.22 -8.01
CA ILE A 23 -5.33 20.09 -7.29
C ILE A 23 -5.29 18.98 -8.31
N SER A 24 -4.24 18.14 -8.27
CA SER A 24 -4.23 16.86 -8.94
C SER A 24 -5.45 16.12 -8.43
N ILE A 25 -6.52 16.14 -9.22
CA ILE A 25 -7.75 15.42 -8.92
C ILE A 25 -7.34 13.96 -8.88
N PHE A 26 -7.38 13.39 -7.66
CA PHE A 26 -6.92 12.08 -7.21
C PHE A 26 -7.29 10.91 -8.14
N GLY A 27 -6.60 10.80 -9.27
CA GLY A 27 -6.55 9.58 -10.06
C GLY A 27 -5.52 8.61 -9.48
N PRO A 28 -5.65 7.30 -9.73
CA PRO A 28 -4.61 6.35 -9.35
C PRO A 28 -3.28 6.72 -10.02
N ALA A 29 -2.17 6.57 -9.29
CA ALA A 29 -0.83 6.78 -9.81
C ALA A 29 -0.59 5.95 -11.08
N SER A 30 0.17 6.52 -12.03
CA SER A 30 0.63 5.79 -13.21
C SER A 30 1.73 4.79 -12.83
N GLU A 31 1.86 3.72 -13.61
CA GLU A 31 2.91 2.72 -13.35
C GLU A 31 4.31 3.27 -13.57
N ASP A 32 4.51 4.15 -14.55
CA ASP A 32 5.81 4.81 -14.78
C ASP A 32 6.23 5.64 -13.56
N TRP A 33 5.30 6.41 -12.98
CA TRP A 33 5.56 7.20 -11.78
C TRP A 33 5.96 6.33 -10.59
N LEU A 34 5.33 5.16 -10.44
CA LEU A 34 5.69 4.17 -9.42
C LEU A 34 7.06 3.55 -9.69
N ARG A 35 7.35 3.17 -10.94
CA ARG A 35 8.59 2.52 -11.35
C ARG A 35 9.81 3.41 -11.14
N GLU A 36 9.65 4.71 -11.33
CA GLU A 36 10.68 5.73 -11.04
C GLU A 36 11.00 5.85 -9.54
N ARG A 37 10.07 5.49 -8.65
CA ARG A 37 10.17 5.73 -7.19
C ARG A 37 10.39 4.48 -6.36
N LEU A 38 9.91 3.35 -6.85
CA LEU A 38 9.86 2.10 -6.10
C LEU A 38 10.64 1.01 -6.82
N THR A 39 11.17 0.08 -6.04
CA THR A 39 11.66 -1.21 -6.50
C THR A 39 10.65 -2.28 -6.08
N LYS A 40 10.25 -3.14 -7.02
CA LYS A 40 9.34 -4.26 -6.76
C LYS A 40 10.14 -5.54 -6.56
N LYS A 41 9.71 -6.36 -5.59
CA LYS A 41 10.20 -7.72 -5.38
C LYS A 41 9.02 -8.63 -5.01
N GLU A 42 8.89 -9.74 -5.70
CA GLU A 42 7.91 -10.77 -5.38
C GLU A 42 8.59 -11.91 -4.61
N VAL A 43 8.00 -12.33 -3.50
CA VAL A 43 8.55 -13.38 -2.64
C VAL A 43 7.47 -14.33 -2.15
N TYR A 44 7.90 -15.52 -1.79
CA TYR A 44 7.08 -16.52 -1.10
C TYR A 44 7.51 -16.58 0.36
N ILE A 45 6.73 -15.97 1.24
CA ILE A 45 7.04 -15.90 2.68
C ILE A 45 6.61 -17.23 3.33
N PRO A 46 7.53 -17.98 3.96
CA PRO A 46 7.18 -19.22 4.66
C PRO A 46 6.46 -18.92 5.98
N MET A 47 5.33 -19.57 6.20
CA MET A 47 4.58 -19.57 7.46
C MET A 47 5.10 -20.67 8.40
N ARG A 48 4.68 -20.66 9.66
CA ARG A 48 5.08 -21.65 10.68
C ARG A 48 4.77 -23.11 10.33
N ASP A 49 3.77 -23.35 9.50
CA ASP A 49 3.37 -24.69 9.04
C ASP A 49 4.10 -25.12 7.75
N GLY A 50 4.96 -24.27 7.19
CA GLY A 50 5.73 -24.52 5.99
C GLY A 50 5.05 -24.09 4.68
N VAL A 51 3.76 -23.71 4.73
CA VAL A 51 3.07 -23.12 3.58
C VAL A 51 3.65 -21.75 3.26
N ARG A 52 3.78 -21.44 1.98
CA ARG A 52 4.36 -20.16 1.54
C ARG A 52 3.30 -19.24 0.94
N LEU A 53 3.23 -18.02 1.45
CA LEU A 53 2.30 -17.00 0.98
C LEU A 53 3.00 -16.01 0.04
N PHE A 54 2.44 -15.83 -1.15
CA PHE A 54 2.92 -14.88 -2.14
C PHE A 54 2.75 -13.45 -1.65
N THR A 55 3.83 -12.67 -1.72
CA THR A 55 3.87 -11.28 -1.27
C THR A 55 4.62 -10.42 -2.28
N SER A 56 3.95 -9.40 -2.83
CA SER A 56 4.58 -8.31 -3.58
C SER A 56 5.05 -7.23 -2.62
N ILE A 57 6.35 -6.97 -2.63
CA ILE A 57 7.01 -5.96 -1.78
C ILE A 57 7.50 -4.82 -2.66
N TYR A 58 7.13 -3.61 -2.30
CA TYR A 58 7.55 -2.38 -2.96
C TYR A 58 8.34 -1.53 -1.97
N THR A 59 9.61 -1.30 -2.26
CA THR A 59 10.50 -0.48 -1.42
C THR A 59 10.83 0.84 -2.11
N PRO A 60 10.92 1.97 -1.39
CA PRO A 60 11.49 3.20 -1.94
C PRO A 60 12.87 2.93 -2.57
N ARG A 61 13.15 3.63 -3.67
CA ARG A 61 14.51 3.67 -4.24
C ARG A 61 15.46 4.51 -3.38
N ASP A 62 14.93 5.41 -2.57
CA ASP A 62 15.69 6.10 -1.54
C ASP A 62 16.08 5.08 -0.45
N THR A 63 17.38 5.04 -0.14
CA THR A 63 17.99 4.13 0.84
C THR A 63 18.71 4.90 1.94
N THR A 64 18.49 6.22 2.04
CA THR A 64 19.18 7.10 2.99
C THR A 64 18.62 7.03 4.41
N GLN A 65 17.45 6.44 4.59
CA GLN A 65 16.79 6.26 5.89
C GLN A 65 15.96 4.97 5.92
N ASP A 66 15.47 4.62 7.11
CA ASP A 66 14.59 3.47 7.31
C ASP A 66 13.11 3.89 7.31
N TYR A 67 12.27 3.10 6.65
CA TYR A 67 10.86 3.42 6.42
C TYR A 67 9.90 2.44 7.11
N PRO A 68 8.68 2.88 7.47
CA PRO A 68 7.64 1.98 7.95
C PRO A 68 7.10 1.10 6.82
N ILE A 69 6.59 -0.08 7.18
CA ILE A 69 5.92 -0.99 6.25
C ILE A 69 4.41 -0.83 6.40
N LEU A 70 3.70 -0.71 5.28
CA LEU A 70 2.25 -0.85 5.19
C LEU A 70 1.92 -2.22 4.59
N MET A 71 1.21 -3.06 5.34
CA MET A 71 0.79 -4.38 4.91
C MET A 71 -0.69 -4.41 4.53
N ILE A 72 -0.99 -5.07 3.41
CA ILE A 72 -2.36 -5.44 3.03
C ILE A 72 -2.38 -6.94 2.76
N ARG A 73 -3.29 -7.66 3.39
CA ARG A 73 -3.56 -9.09 3.10
C ARG A 73 -4.92 -9.19 2.45
N THR A 74 -5.03 -9.90 1.33
CA THR A 74 -6.30 -9.94 0.58
C THR A 74 -6.54 -11.25 -0.18
N PRO A 75 -7.80 -11.70 -0.30
CA PRO A 75 -8.18 -12.78 -1.20
C PRO A 75 -8.56 -12.28 -2.60
N TYR A 76 -8.11 -11.08 -3.01
CA TYR A 76 -8.50 -10.43 -4.27
C TYR A 76 -7.35 -10.20 -5.27
N CYS A 77 -6.26 -10.97 -5.14
CA CYS A 77 -5.10 -10.95 -6.03
C CYS A 77 -4.34 -9.64 -5.97
N VAL A 78 -3.19 -9.69 -5.33
CA VAL A 78 -2.33 -8.52 -5.15
C VAL A 78 -1.61 -8.11 -6.44
N GLU A 79 -1.37 -9.06 -7.36
CA GLU A 79 -0.57 -8.86 -8.57
C GLU A 79 -1.15 -9.52 -9.83
N CYS A 80 -2.37 -9.15 -10.22
CA CYS A 80 -3.06 -9.82 -11.33
C CYS A 80 -2.59 -9.40 -12.73
N GLY A 81 -1.84 -8.31 -12.82
CA GLY A 81 -1.35 -7.78 -14.10
C GLY A 81 -0.03 -8.42 -14.55
N GLY A 82 0.54 -9.33 -13.74
CA GLY A 82 1.81 -10.02 -14.02
C GLY A 82 3.03 -9.33 -13.39
N GLU A 83 4.21 -9.89 -13.67
CA GLU A 83 5.47 -9.48 -13.03
C GLU A 83 5.82 -8.00 -13.26
N ASP A 84 5.53 -7.49 -14.46
CA ASP A 84 5.82 -6.09 -14.83
C ASP A 84 4.79 -5.08 -14.34
N SER A 85 3.62 -5.53 -13.86
CA SER A 85 2.55 -4.65 -13.38
C SER A 85 2.82 -4.15 -11.96
N TYR A 86 2.11 -3.09 -11.59
CA TYR A 86 2.06 -2.63 -10.22
C TYR A 86 0.65 -2.82 -9.65
N SER A 87 0.61 -3.29 -8.41
CA SER A 87 -0.62 -3.57 -7.70
C SER A 87 -1.58 -2.37 -7.71
N ARG A 88 -2.85 -2.62 -8.01
CA ARG A 88 -3.90 -1.59 -7.96
C ARG A 88 -4.03 -0.95 -6.58
N TYR A 89 -3.69 -1.67 -5.50
CA TYR A 89 -3.71 -1.13 -4.15
C TYR A 89 -2.67 -0.01 -3.99
N LEU A 90 -1.47 -0.20 -4.56
CA LEU A 90 -0.38 0.78 -4.51
C LEU A 90 -0.76 2.05 -5.27
N ARG A 91 -1.36 1.88 -6.45
CA ARG A 91 -1.78 2.99 -7.31
C ARG A 91 -2.79 3.93 -6.64
N ASN A 92 -3.53 3.45 -5.63
CA ASN A 92 -4.50 4.25 -4.88
C ASN A 92 -3.91 4.87 -3.60
N LEU A 93 -2.61 4.75 -3.36
CA LEU A 93 -1.92 5.29 -2.18
C LEU A 93 -0.74 6.22 -2.54
N PRO A 94 -0.87 7.15 -3.51
CA PRO A 94 0.27 7.95 -3.97
C PRO A 94 0.92 8.78 -2.86
N GLN A 95 0.14 9.28 -1.90
CA GLN A 95 0.66 10.09 -0.79
C GLN A 95 1.61 9.27 0.10
N LEU A 96 1.29 8.00 0.37
CA LEU A 96 2.16 7.13 1.17
C LEU A 96 3.41 6.72 0.41
N VAL A 97 3.33 6.66 -0.93
CA VAL A 97 4.52 6.45 -1.78
C VAL A 97 5.45 7.66 -1.69
N GLU A 98 4.90 8.88 -1.72
CA GLU A 98 5.67 10.12 -1.55
C GLU A 98 6.28 10.24 -0.14
N GLU A 99 5.60 9.76 0.89
CA GLU A 99 6.13 9.69 2.27
C GLU A 99 7.16 8.56 2.46
N GLY A 100 7.40 7.73 1.43
CA GLY A 100 8.42 6.70 1.43
C GLY A 100 8.02 5.40 2.14
N TYR A 101 6.73 5.07 2.25
CA TYR A 101 6.35 3.78 2.83
C TYR A 101 6.91 2.60 2.02
N ILE A 102 7.28 1.54 2.72
CA ILE A 102 7.42 0.21 2.12
C ILE A 102 6.03 -0.42 2.06
N PHE A 103 5.66 -1.05 0.97
CA PHE A 103 4.37 -1.73 0.83
C PHE A 103 4.57 -3.23 0.72
N ALA A 104 3.83 -4.00 1.52
CA ALA A 104 3.82 -5.45 1.48
C ALA A 104 2.40 -5.95 1.24
N PHE A 105 2.11 -6.37 0.01
CA PHE A 105 0.79 -6.87 -0.36
C PHE A 105 0.85 -8.37 -0.53
N GLN A 106 0.04 -9.08 0.24
CA GLN A 106 0.07 -10.53 0.31
C GLN A 106 -1.27 -11.13 -0.10
N ASP A 107 -1.21 -12.17 -0.93
CA ASP A 107 -2.36 -13.03 -1.17
C ASP A 107 -2.58 -13.92 0.06
N VAL A 108 -3.80 -13.95 0.59
CA VAL A 108 -4.09 -14.83 1.73
C VAL A 108 -3.95 -16.30 1.36
N ARG A 109 -3.85 -17.16 2.38
CA ARG A 109 -3.69 -18.60 2.23
C ARG A 109 -4.70 -19.21 1.25
N GLY A 110 -4.19 -20.04 0.34
CA GLY A 110 -4.95 -20.75 -0.68
C GLY A 110 -5.59 -19.87 -1.77
N LYS A 111 -5.21 -18.59 -1.86
CA LYS A 111 -5.67 -17.69 -2.90
C LYS A 111 -4.54 -17.36 -3.87
N TYR A 112 -4.88 -17.40 -5.15
CA TYR A 112 -4.02 -16.91 -6.23
C TYR A 112 -2.64 -17.57 -6.20
N MET A 113 -1.58 -16.81 -5.98
CA MET A 113 -0.22 -17.34 -5.99
C MET A 113 0.16 -17.97 -4.64
N SER A 114 -0.61 -17.73 -3.57
CA SER A 114 -0.35 -18.32 -2.25
C SER A 114 -0.73 -19.79 -2.17
N GLU A 115 0.13 -20.56 -1.51
CA GLU A 115 -0.10 -21.97 -1.24
C GLU A 115 -1.15 -22.20 -0.14
N GLY A 116 -1.50 -23.46 0.09
CA GLY A 116 -2.41 -23.90 1.15
C GLY A 116 -3.88 -23.95 0.72
N GLU A 117 -4.77 -24.11 1.69
CA GLU A 117 -6.21 -24.21 1.46
C GLU A 117 -6.92 -22.90 1.83
N PHE A 118 -7.75 -22.40 0.92
CA PHE A 118 -8.56 -21.22 1.17
C PHE A 118 -9.79 -21.59 1.99
N MET A 119 -10.06 -20.78 3.01
CA MET A 119 -11.30 -20.84 3.79
C MET A 119 -11.87 -19.44 3.83
N ASP A 120 -13.12 -19.30 3.40
CA ASP A 120 -13.80 -18.01 3.46
C ASP A 120 -13.99 -17.60 4.93
N VAL A 121 -13.50 -16.41 5.28
CA VAL A 121 -13.43 -15.87 6.66
C VAL A 121 -12.97 -16.92 7.67
N ARG A 122 -11.73 -17.44 7.50
CA ARG A 122 -11.13 -18.46 8.36
C ARG A 122 -11.27 -18.08 9.86
N PRO A 123 -11.94 -18.90 10.69
CA PRO A 123 -12.15 -18.57 12.09
C PRO A 123 -10.85 -18.42 12.87
N TYR A 124 -10.85 -17.47 13.82
CA TYR A 124 -9.78 -17.33 14.80
C TYR A 124 -9.74 -18.55 15.72
N ASN A 125 -8.54 -19.11 15.91
CA ASN A 125 -8.29 -20.21 16.83
C ASN A 125 -7.38 -19.73 17.99
N PRO A 126 -7.92 -19.48 19.20
CA PRO A 126 -7.10 -19.11 20.36
C PRO A 126 -6.26 -20.28 20.91
N ASP A 127 -6.66 -21.53 20.64
CA ASP A 127 -6.09 -22.73 21.26
C ASP A 127 -5.10 -23.44 20.33
N LYS A 128 -4.15 -22.70 19.75
CA LYS A 128 -3.09 -23.27 18.89
C LYS A 128 -2.14 -24.13 19.73
N ARG A 129 -1.98 -25.41 19.39
CA ARG A 129 -1.14 -26.38 20.11
C ARG A 129 0.06 -26.87 19.28
N SER A 130 0.04 -26.62 17.99
CA SER A 130 1.06 -27.01 17.04
C SER A 130 1.24 -25.92 15.97
N PRO A 131 2.36 -25.93 15.23
CA PRO A 131 2.53 -25.04 14.07
C PRO A 131 1.44 -25.23 13.01
N GLN A 132 0.79 -26.39 12.95
CA GLN A 132 -0.29 -26.68 12.00
C GLN A 132 -1.62 -26.00 12.38
N ASP A 133 -1.77 -25.55 13.64
CA ASP A 133 -2.95 -24.80 14.07
C ASP A 133 -2.83 -23.35 13.61
N ILE A 134 -3.33 -23.07 12.41
CA ILE A 134 -3.23 -21.77 11.76
C ILE A 134 -4.57 -21.04 11.66
N ASP A 135 -4.49 -19.71 11.59
CA ASP A 135 -5.54 -18.79 11.19
C ASP A 135 -4.93 -17.54 10.55
N GLU A 136 -5.78 -16.58 10.16
CA GLU A 136 -5.32 -15.32 9.57
C GLU A 136 -4.43 -14.52 10.53
N SER A 137 -4.57 -14.68 11.85
CA SER A 137 -3.73 -13.99 12.84
C SER A 137 -2.32 -14.58 12.89
N SER A 138 -2.17 -15.92 12.87
CA SER A 138 -0.84 -16.55 12.80
C SER A 138 -0.14 -16.28 11.47
N ASP A 139 -0.86 -16.35 10.35
CA ASP A 139 -0.26 -16.06 9.04
C ASP A 139 0.20 -14.59 8.96
N THR A 140 -0.60 -13.66 9.52
CA THR A 140 -0.21 -12.24 9.60
C THR A 140 1.01 -12.05 10.48
N TYR A 141 1.08 -12.72 11.63
CA TYR A 141 2.23 -12.64 12.54
C TYR A 141 3.52 -13.12 11.85
N ASP A 142 3.47 -14.28 11.23
CA ASP A 142 4.63 -14.90 10.57
C ASP A 142 5.11 -14.03 9.39
N ALA A 143 4.16 -13.45 8.64
CA ALA A 143 4.48 -12.52 7.57
C ALA A 143 5.16 -11.23 8.08
N ILE A 144 4.63 -10.62 9.15
CA ILE A 144 5.22 -9.41 9.76
C ILE A 144 6.62 -9.70 10.30
N ASP A 145 6.79 -10.81 11.04
CA ASP A 145 8.08 -11.22 11.59
C ASP A 145 9.13 -11.43 10.49
N TRP A 146 8.73 -12.03 9.37
CA TRP A 146 9.59 -12.17 8.21
C TRP A 146 9.93 -10.81 7.58
N LEU A 147 8.93 -9.95 7.35
CA LEU A 147 9.11 -8.66 6.68
C LEU A 147 10.13 -7.77 7.42
N VAL A 148 9.98 -7.60 8.75
CA VAL A 148 10.87 -6.73 9.53
C VAL A 148 12.32 -7.24 9.57
N LYS A 149 12.54 -8.55 9.38
CA LYS A 149 13.88 -9.17 9.36
C LYS A 149 14.53 -9.21 7.97
N ASN A 150 13.74 -9.21 6.90
CA ASN A 150 14.22 -9.53 5.56
C ASN A 150 14.09 -8.39 4.55
N VAL A 151 13.27 -7.38 4.81
CA VAL A 151 13.17 -6.20 3.93
C VAL A 151 14.22 -5.17 4.36
N PRO A 152 15.19 -4.80 3.51
CA PRO A 152 16.19 -3.81 3.88
C PRO A 152 15.55 -2.42 4.03
N HIS A 153 16.20 -1.55 4.81
CA HIS A 153 15.77 -0.16 5.03
C HIS A 153 14.36 -0.02 5.63
N ASN A 154 13.94 -1.00 6.44
CA ASN A 154 12.71 -0.92 7.22
C ASN A 154 13.01 -0.54 8.68
N ASN A 155 12.15 0.25 9.31
CA ASN A 155 12.35 0.72 10.69
C ASN A 155 11.77 -0.21 11.77
N GLY A 156 11.43 -1.45 11.42
CA GLY A 156 10.84 -2.46 12.30
C GLY A 156 9.37 -2.24 12.64
N ARG A 157 8.70 -1.22 12.08
CA ARG A 157 7.28 -0.92 12.32
C ARG A 157 6.44 -1.32 11.13
N VAL A 158 5.35 -2.03 11.39
CA VAL A 158 4.36 -2.43 10.39
C VAL A 158 2.98 -1.92 10.77
N GLY A 159 2.32 -1.21 9.85
CA GLY A 159 0.90 -0.91 9.90
C GLY A 159 0.11 -1.85 9.01
N ILE A 160 -1.10 -2.24 9.42
CA ILE A 160 -2.02 -3.05 8.61
C ILE A 160 -3.13 -2.12 8.09
N PHE A 161 -3.47 -2.24 6.82
CA PHE A 161 -4.54 -1.47 6.18
C PHE A 161 -5.38 -2.36 5.27
N GLY A 162 -6.66 -2.02 5.14
CA GLY A 162 -7.59 -2.79 4.31
C GLY A 162 -9.00 -2.24 4.36
N ILE A 163 -9.78 -2.54 3.32
CA ILE A 163 -11.20 -2.20 3.20
C ILE A 163 -11.93 -3.46 2.72
N SER A 164 -13.07 -3.81 3.33
CA SER A 164 -13.78 -5.08 3.11
C SER A 164 -12.99 -6.26 3.68
N TYR A 165 -12.90 -7.42 3.01
CA TYR A 165 -12.15 -8.58 3.52
C TYR A 165 -10.70 -8.26 3.98
N PRO A 166 -9.94 -7.39 3.31
CA PRO A 166 -8.63 -6.95 3.82
C PRO A 166 -8.61 -6.24 5.18
N GLY A 167 -9.75 -5.75 5.67
CA GLY A 167 -9.87 -5.03 6.95
C GLY A 167 -10.43 -5.93 8.04
#